data_AF-A0A839K383-F1
#
_entry.id   AF-A0A839K383-F1
#
_cell.length_a   1.000
_cell.length_b   1.000
_cell.length_c   1.000
_cell.angle_alpha   90.00
_cell.angle_beta   90.00
_cell.angle_gamma   90.00
#
_symmetry.space_group_name_H-M   'P 1'
#
loop_
_entity.id
_entity.type
_entity.pdbx_description
1 polymer ?
#
loop_
_entity_poly.entity_id
_entity_poly.type
_entity_poly.pdbx_seq_one_letter_code
_entity_poly.pdbx_strand_id
1 'polypeptide(L)'
;MAFEDLVARLWTQLPKDVSYIEYNIHKVIQKKHLTEDERIIYRLAMKTWLRCEGCEECRKKLMEWEQRAYHKAWEEYASIVGSVQWAKFIARSITEMIQRIVLLEEDIPDNEIREEINMIFDVATYSNKNK
;
A
#
# COMPACT_ATOMS: atom_id res chain seq x y z
N MET A 1 -17.93 1.59 4.39
CA MET A 1 -17.70 0.29 5.10
C MET A 1 -16.65 0.52 6.18
N ALA A 2 -16.64 -0.23 7.29
CA ALA A 2 -15.67 -0.01 8.39
C ALA A 2 -14.19 0.06 7.90
N PHE A 3 -13.84 -0.75 6.90
CA PHE A 3 -12.53 -0.68 6.24
C PHE A 3 -12.28 0.64 5.50
N GLU A 4 -13.25 1.16 4.74
CA GLU A 4 -13.10 2.43 4.02
C GLU A 4 -12.96 3.61 5.00
N ASP A 5 -13.74 3.60 6.09
CA ASP A 5 -13.68 4.63 7.13
C ASP A 5 -12.33 4.59 7.85
N LEU A 6 -11.83 3.38 8.13
CA LEU A 6 -10.48 3.17 8.66
C LEU A 6 -9.41 3.73 7.72
N VAL A 7 -9.43 3.35 6.44
CA VAL A 7 -8.43 3.79 5.48
C VAL A 7 -8.47 5.31 5.28
N ALA A 8 -9.66 5.91 5.20
CA ALA A 8 -9.82 7.35 5.11
C ALA A 8 -9.17 8.07 6.30
N ARG A 9 -9.41 7.59 7.53
CA ARG A 9 -8.76 8.13 8.73
C ARG A 9 -7.25 7.93 8.73
N LEU A 10 -6.77 6.76 8.32
CA LEU A 10 -5.33 6.49 8.25
C LEU A 10 -4.64 7.40 7.23
N TRP A 11 -5.29 7.72 6.11
CA TRP A 11 -4.75 8.66 5.12
C TRP A 11 -4.62 10.08 5.63
N THR A 12 -5.53 10.56 6.50
CA THR A 12 -5.40 11.92 7.06
C THR A 12 -4.24 12.06 8.04
N GLN A 13 -3.75 10.95 8.59
CA GLN A 13 -2.61 10.90 9.50
C GLN A 13 -1.26 10.81 8.78
N LEU A 14 -1.25 10.55 7.46
CA LEU A 14 -0.02 10.51 6.70
C LEU A 14 0.51 11.93 6.41
N PRO A 15 1.84 12.12 6.37
CA PRO A 15 2.43 13.41 6.05
C PRO A 15 2.06 13.81 4.60
N LYS A 16 1.72 15.09 4.40
CA LYS A 16 1.25 15.61 3.10
C LYS A 16 2.35 16.29 2.28
N ASP A 17 3.40 16.76 2.94
CA ASP A 17 4.47 17.58 2.32
C ASP A 17 5.82 16.84 2.34
N VAL A 18 5.81 15.56 1.95
CA VAL A 18 7.00 14.72 1.87
C VAL A 18 7.16 14.12 0.48
N SER A 19 8.34 13.58 0.18
CA SER A 19 8.54 12.84 -1.06
C SER A 19 7.62 11.62 -1.13
N TYR A 20 7.29 11.16 -2.33
CA TYR A 20 6.47 9.96 -2.51
C TYR A 20 7.14 8.70 -1.91
N ILE A 21 8.47 8.66 -1.87
CA ILE A 21 9.23 7.60 -1.22
C ILE A 21 8.94 7.62 0.28
N GLU A 22 9.12 8.78 0.92
CA GLU A 22 8.89 8.95 2.36
C GLU A 22 7.42 8.73 2.72
N TYR A 23 6.49 9.19 1.88
CA TYR A 23 5.06 8.91 2.02
C TYR A 23 4.78 7.40 2.07
N ASN A 24 5.40 6.61 1.18
CA ASN A 24 5.21 5.17 1.17
C ASN A 24 5.86 4.46 2.36
N ILE A 25 7.02 4.94 2.82
CA ILE A 25 7.65 4.45 4.05
C ILE A 25 6.70 4.65 5.24
N HIS A 26 6.20 5.87 5.43
CA HIS A 26 5.23 6.16 6.49
C HIS A 26 3.94 5.33 6.34
N LYS A 27 3.45 5.14 5.12
CA LYS A 27 2.26 4.34 4.84
C LYS A 27 2.44 2.91 5.33
N VAL A 28 3.58 2.26 5.08
CA VAL A 28 3.84 0.88 5.51
C VAL A 28 4.05 0.82 7.02
N ILE A 29 4.89 1.69 7.59
CA ILE A 29 5.15 1.74 9.05
C ILE A 29 3.85 1.97 9.82
N GLN A 30 2.95 2.83 9.32
CA GLN A 30 1.64 3.02 9.92
C GLN A 30 0.82 1.71 9.95
N LYS A 31 0.96 0.82 8.97
CA LYS A 31 0.25 -0.47 8.96
C LYS A 31 0.82 -1.46 9.95
N LYS A 32 2.13 -1.38 10.23
CA LYS A 32 2.78 -2.14 11.30
C LYS A 32 2.24 -1.77 12.67
N HIS A 33 1.97 -0.49 12.90
CA HIS A 33 1.52 0.05 14.19
C HIS A 33 0.00 0.26 14.31
N LEU A 34 -0.80 -0.45 13.52
CA LEU A 34 -2.24 -0.50 13.74
C LEU A 34 -2.55 -1.05 15.13
N THR A 35 -3.52 -0.45 15.81
CA THR A 35 -4.14 -1.02 17.00
C THR A 35 -4.80 -2.37 16.66
N GLU A 36 -5.09 -3.18 17.68
CA GLU A 36 -5.68 -4.51 17.48
C GLU A 36 -7.00 -4.45 16.69
N ASP A 37 -7.91 -3.54 17.06
CA ASP A 37 -9.20 -3.37 16.36
C ASP A 37 -9.02 -2.96 14.90
N GLU A 38 -8.10 -2.02 14.63
CA GLU A 38 -7.80 -1.58 13.27
C GLU A 38 -7.18 -2.72 12.44
N ARG A 39 -6.29 -3.51 13.07
CA ARG A 39 -5.63 -4.66 12.44
C ARG A 39 -6.65 -5.74 12.08
N ILE A 40 -7.63 -6.02 12.96
CA ILE A 40 -8.74 -6.95 12.68
C ILE A 40 -9.54 -6.50 11.47
N ILE A 41 -9.94 -5.22 11.42
CA ILE A 41 -10.70 -4.66 10.29
C ILE A 41 -9.90 -4.80 8.98
N TYR A 42 -8.61 -4.44 9.03
CA TYR A 42 -7.73 -4.49 7.86
C TYR A 42 -7.52 -5.93 7.37
N ARG A 43 -7.29 -6.87 8.28
CA ARG A 43 -7.09 -8.29 7.98
C ARG A 43 -8.35 -8.91 7.38
N LEU A 44 -9.52 -8.62 7.93
CA LEU A 44 -10.79 -9.12 7.39
C LEU A 44 -11.01 -8.62 5.96
N ALA A 45 -10.76 -7.32 5.71
CA ALA A 45 -10.85 -6.77 4.36
C ALA A 45 -9.87 -7.44 3.38
N MET A 46 -8.62 -7.67 3.80
CA MET A 46 -7.63 -8.39 2.98
C MET A 46 -8.07 -9.82 2.67
N LYS A 47 -8.53 -10.57 3.67
CA LYS A 47 -9.01 -11.95 3.48
C LYS A 47 -10.23 -12.02 2.57
N THR A 48 -11.15 -11.05 2.67
CA THR A 48 -12.28 -10.95 1.74
C THR A 48 -11.85 -10.59 0.33
N TRP A 49 -10.91 -9.66 0.19
CA TRP A 49 -10.31 -9.35 -1.10
C TRP A 49 -9.59 -10.56 -1.72
N LEU A 50 -8.94 -11.40 -0.91
CA LEU A 50 -8.26 -12.64 -1.33
C LEU A 50 -9.19 -13.84 -1.55
N ARG A 51 -10.53 -13.71 -1.43
CA ARG A 51 -11.50 -14.83 -1.47
C ARG A 51 -11.33 -15.86 -0.33
N CYS A 52 -10.60 -15.54 0.72
CA CYS A 52 -10.44 -16.46 1.86
C CYS A 52 -11.67 -16.46 2.78
N GLU A 53 -12.31 -15.31 2.99
CA GLU A 53 -13.44 -15.13 3.92
C GLU A 53 -14.47 -14.12 3.39
N GLY A 54 -15.68 -14.09 3.96
CA GLY A 54 -16.72 -13.12 3.61
C GLY A 54 -17.56 -13.50 2.37
N CYS A 55 -18.34 -12.55 1.86
CA CYS A 55 -19.26 -12.78 0.73
C CYS A 55 -18.81 -12.02 -0.54
N GLU A 56 -19.29 -12.50 -1.70
CA GLU A 56 -18.95 -11.92 -3.00
C GLU A 56 -19.38 -10.45 -3.13
N GLU A 57 -20.47 -10.03 -2.47
CA GLU A 57 -20.90 -8.63 -2.47
C GLU A 57 -19.89 -7.71 -1.77
N CYS A 58 -19.40 -8.11 -0.59
CA CYS A 58 -18.35 -7.38 0.12
C CYS A 58 -17.05 -7.34 -0.68
N ARG A 59 -16.67 -8.46 -1.31
CA ARG A 59 -15.51 -8.50 -2.20
C ARG A 59 -15.67 -7.55 -3.37
N LYS A 60 -16.83 -7.52 -4.03
CA LYS A 60 -17.12 -6.59 -5.13
C LYS A 60 -16.94 -5.14 -4.70
N LYS A 61 -17.49 -4.76 -3.55
CA LYS A 61 -17.32 -3.41 -2.96
C LYS A 61 -15.86 -3.07 -2.69
N LEU A 62 -15.08 -4.02 -2.16
CA LEU A 62 -13.63 -3.85 -1.96
C LEU A 62 -12.86 -3.68 -3.28
N MET A 63 -13.19 -4.46 -4.32
CA MET A 63 -12.57 -4.31 -5.63
C MET A 63 -12.91 -2.97 -6.30
N GLU A 64 -14.15 -2.51 -6.17
CA GLU A 64 -14.55 -1.19 -6.67
C GLU A 64 -13.85 -0.05 -5.92
N TRP A 65 -13.71 -0.18 -4.60
CA TRP A 65 -12.92 0.74 -3.79
C TRP A 65 -11.44 0.75 -4.23
N GLU A 66 -10.85 -0.43 -4.41
CA GLU A 66 -9.46 -0.60 -4.87
C GLU A 66 -9.27 0.08 -6.22
N GLN A 67 -10.14 -0.16 -7.20
CA GLN A 67 -10.05 0.47 -8.51
C GLN A 67 -10.06 2.01 -8.41
N ARG A 68 -10.93 2.58 -7.58
CA ARG A 68 -10.98 4.04 -7.37
C ARG A 68 -9.71 4.56 -6.68
N ALA A 69 -9.23 3.86 -5.65
CA ALA A 69 -8.07 4.29 -4.86
C ALA A 69 -6.75 4.14 -5.62
N TYR A 70 -6.56 3.03 -6.34
CA TYR A 70 -5.30 2.71 -7.00
C TYR A 70 -5.14 3.32 -8.38
N HIS A 71 -6.22 3.65 -9.10
CA HIS A 71 -6.10 4.29 -10.41
C HIS A 71 -5.34 5.62 -10.32
N LYS A 72 -5.69 6.46 -9.35
CA LYS A 72 -5.02 7.74 -9.10
C LYS A 72 -3.57 7.57 -8.63
N ALA A 73 -3.32 6.60 -7.75
CA ALA A 73 -1.97 6.35 -7.22
C ALA A 73 -0.99 5.87 -8.31
N TRP A 74 -1.45 5.08 -9.28
CA TRP A 74 -0.60 4.61 -10.38
C TRP A 74 -0.23 5.71 -11.37
N GLU A 75 -1.13 6.65 -11.64
CA GLU A 75 -0.83 7.81 -12.48
C GLU A 75 0.23 8.71 -11.84
N GLU A 76 0.10 8.95 -10.53
CA GLU A 76 1.08 9.71 -9.75
C GLU A 76 2.44 9.00 -9.76
N TYR A 77 2.50 7.69 -9.47
CA TYR A 77 3.75 6.94 -9.55
C TYR A 77 4.35 6.91 -10.95
N ALA A 78 3.54 6.74 -11.99
CA ALA A 78 4.01 6.73 -13.36
C ALA A 78 4.66 8.06 -13.76
N SER A 79 4.16 9.19 -13.25
CA SER A 79 4.76 10.51 -13.48
C SER A 79 6.16 10.65 -12.85
N ILE A 80 6.39 9.98 -11.71
CA ILE A 80 7.65 10.06 -10.96
C ILE A 80 8.72 9.15 -11.56
N VAL A 81 8.35 7.90 -11.85
CA VAL A 81 9.31 6.89 -12.35
C VAL A 81 9.38 6.85 -13.87
N GLY A 82 8.54 7.63 -14.55
CA GLY A 82 8.40 7.70 -16.02
C GLY A 82 8.05 6.36 -16.69
N SER A 83 7.47 5.42 -15.94
CA SER A 83 7.05 4.12 -16.46
C SER A 83 5.85 3.58 -15.69
N VAL A 84 4.78 3.28 -16.43
CA VAL A 84 3.58 2.64 -15.89
C VAL A 84 3.89 1.24 -15.35
N GLN A 85 4.82 0.51 -15.96
CA GLN A 85 5.22 -0.82 -15.51
C GLN A 85 5.93 -0.75 -14.16
N TRP A 86 6.86 0.20 -13.98
CA TRP A 86 7.51 0.43 -12.70
C TRP A 86 6.51 0.89 -11.63
N ALA A 87 5.59 1.81 -11.97
CA ALA A 87 4.53 2.23 -11.06
C ALA A 87 3.67 1.06 -10.55
N LYS A 88 3.28 0.15 -11.45
CA LYS A 88 2.54 -1.07 -11.10
C LYS A 88 3.36 -2.02 -10.24
N PHE A 89 4.66 -2.19 -10.55
CA PHE A 89 5.57 -3.02 -9.76
C PHE A 89 5.68 -2.49 -8.33
N ILE A 90 6.02 -1.20 -8.17
CA ILE A 90 6.10 -0.52 -6.88
C ILE A 90 4.83 -0.71 -6.06
N ALA A 91 3.66 -0.44 -6.67
CA ALA A 91 2.39 -0.56 -5.96
C ALA A 91 2.13 -1.98 -5.45
N ARG A 92 2.46 -3.00 -6.25
CA ARG A 92 2.34 -4.41 -5.85
C ARG A 92 3.32 -4.78 -4.74
N SER A 93 4.59 -4.38 -4.84
CA SER A 93 5.59 -4.66 -3.81
C SER A 93 5.23 -4.04 -2.46
N ILE A 94 4.74 -2.79 -2.45
CA ILE A 94 4.27 -2.14 -1.22
C ILE A 94 3.02 -2.83 -0.67
N THR A 95 2.12 -3.27 -1.55
CA THR A 95 0.91 -4.00 -1.14
C THR A 95 1.26 -5.34 -0.50
N GLU A 96 2.21 -6.08 -1.09
CA GLU A 96 2.73 -7.34 -0.56
C GLU A 96 3.39 -7.15 0.80
N MET A 97 4.22 -6.13 0.97
CA MET A 97 4.85 -5.80 2.25
C MET A 97 3.80 -5.52 3.34
N ILE A 98 2.74 -4.77 3.02
CA ILE A 98 1.62 -4.53 3.94
C ILE A 98 0.88 -5.83 4.26
N GLN A 99 0.71 -6.75 3.30
CA GLN A 99 0.10 -8.06 3.54
C GLN A 99 0.95 -8.90 4.48
N ARG A 100 2.26 -8.99 4.27
CA ARG A 100 3.19 -9.69 5.17
C ARG A 100 3.07 -9.19 6.60
N ILE A 101 3.06 -7.87 6.79
CA ILE A 101 2.92 -7.25 8.12
C ILE A 101 1.54 -7.52 8.76
N VAL A 102 0.44 -7.26 8.03
CA VAL A 102 -0.91 -7.24 8.63
C VAL A 102 -1.55 -8.63 8.67
N LEU A 103 -1.38 -9.41 7.60
CA LEU A 103 -2.00 -10.72 7.44
C LEU A 103 -1.14 -11.83 8.05
N LEU A 104 0.17 -11.78 7.84
CA LEU A 104 1.10 -12.82 8.30
C LEU A 104 1.78 -12.49 9.63
N GLU A 105 1.52 -11.31 10.20
CA GLU A 105 2.12 -10.85 11.46
C GLU A 105 3.65 -10.79 11.42
N GLU A 106 4.21 -10.57 10.24
CA GLU A 106 5.65 -10.46 10.09
C GLU A 106 6.14 -9.13 10.68
N ASP A 107 7.06 -9.23 11.65
CA ASP A 107 7.72 -8.07 12.25
C ASP A 107 8.92 -7.63 11.41
N ILE A 108 8.64 -6.93 10.31
CA ILE A 108 9.67 -6.34 9.46
C ILE A 108 10.23 -5.08 10.15
N PRO A 109 11.55 -4.98 10.41
CA PRO A 109 12.17 -3.80 10.99
C PRO A 109 11.93 -2.52 10.15
N ASP A 110 11.77 -1.37 10.82
CA ASP A 110 11.47 -0.10 10.14
C ASP A 110 12.60 0.37 9.21
N ASN A 111 13.86 0.03 9.55
CA ASN A 111 15.01 0.29 8.68
C ASN A 111 14.96 -0.57 7.41
N GLU A 112 14.56 -1.84 7.51
CA GLU A 112 14.42 -2.73 6.36
C GLU A 112 13.29 -2.26 5.43
N ILE A 113 12.14 -1.84 5.98
CA ILE A 113 11.05 -1.20 5.21
C ILE A 113 11.58 0.02 4.43
N ARG A 114 12.37 0.87 5.11
CA ARG A 114 12.95 2.07 4.49
C ARG A 114 13.93 1.69 3.38
N GLU A 115 14.83 0.75 3.64
CA GLU A 115 15.84 0.31 2.67
C GLU A 115 15.19 -0.30 1.42
N GLU A 116 14.23 -1.21 1.58
CA GLU A 116 13.54 -1.85 0.46
C GLU A 116 12.78 -0.84 -0.40
N ILE A 117 12.02 0.07 0.22
CA ILE A 117 11.26 1.08 -0.53
C ILE A 117 12.20 2.03 -1.27
N ASN A 118 13.27 2.52 -0.63
CA ASN A 118 14.27 3.35 -1.32
C ASN A 118 14.89 2.62 -2.52
N MET A 119 15.33 1.37 -2.32
CA MET A 119 15.95 0.57 -3.36
C MET A 119 15.03 0.39 -4.58
N ILE A 120 13.75 0.10 -4.37
CA ILE A 120 12.80 -0.09 -5.48
C ILE A 120 12.66 1.21 -6.30
N PHE A 121 12.52 2.36 -5.64
CA PHE A 121 12.38 3.64 -6.33
C PHE A 121 13.67 4.08 -7.03
N ASP A 122 14.84 3.86 -6.41
CA ASP A 122 16.14 4.17 -7.01
C ASP A 122 16.36 3.38 -8.31
N VAL A 123 16.09 2.07 -8.28
CA VAL A 123 16.21 1.22 -9.47
C VAL A 123 15.22 1.63 -10.56
N ALA A 124 13.98 1.93 -10.17
CA ALA A 124 12.95 2.37 -11.12
C ALA A 124 13.33 3.68 -11.82
N THR A 125 13.82 4.67 -11.06
CA THR A 125 14.20 5.97 -11.61
C THR A 125 15.50 5.92 -12.42
N TYR A 126 16.50 5.13 -12.01
CA TYR A 126 17.73 4.91 -12.77
C TYR A 126 17.46 4.26 -14.13
N SER A 127 16.59 3.25 -14.16
CA SER A 127 16.20 2.56 -15.39
C SER A 127 15.55 3.48 -16.42
N ASN A 128 14.93 4.58 -15.98
CA ASN A 128 14.30 5.54 -16.86
C ASN A 128 15.26 6.61 -17.39
N LYS A 129 16.28 7.01 -16.62
CA LYS A 129 17.31 7.97 -17.06
C LYS A 129 18.23 7.44 -18.16
N ASN A 130 18.31 6.11 -18.30
CA ASN A 130 19.16 5.43 -19.29
C ASN A 130 18.39 4.92 -20.52
N LYS A 131 17.16 5.42 -20.74
CA LYS A 131 16.40 5.25 -21.99
C LYS A 131 16.54 6.49 -22.85
#